data_AF-A0A2P5BGP8-F1
#
_entry.id   AF-A0A2P5BGP8-F1
#
_cell.length_a   1.000
_cell.length_b   1.000
_cell.length_c   1.000
_cell.angle_alpha   90.00
_cell.angle_beta   90.00
_cell.angle_gamma   90.00
#
_symmetry.space_group_name_H-M   'P 1'
#
loop_
_entity.id
_entity.type
_entity.pdbx_description
1 polymer ?
#
loop_
_entity_poly.entity_id
_entity_poly.type
_entity_poly.pdbx_seq_one_letter_code
_entity_poly.pdbx_strand_id
1 'polypeptide(L)'
;MAVQLDKWKILVFDSNFECVSDDNLQHYVEPFIMMISYLMHQSGKFSKYFHKIPEPFEYIRIPAISQNHQIGDCGIYVIKHIEFHMNGLNLSGVNDDNIGLFRNKIACEIYYRDWDL
;
A
#
# COMPACT_ATOMS: atom_id res chain seq x y z
N MET A 1 -1.32 -1.90 0.48
CA MET A 1 -2.21 -1.20 1.43
C MET A 1 -1.42 -0.13 2.17
N ALA A 2 -1.99 1.05 2.42
CA ALA A 2 -1.43 2.10 3.27
C ALA A 2 -2.47 2.58 4.29
N VAL A 3 -2.05 2.95 5.50
CA VAL A 3 -2.95 3.38 6.58
C VAL A 3 -2.75 4.87 6.86
N GLN A 4 -3.80 5.67 6.65
CA GLN A 4 -3.83 7.11 6.92
C GLN A 4 -4.50 7.37 8.26
N LEU A 5 -3.69 7.46 9.31
CA LEU A 5 -4.15 7.58 10.70
C LEU A 5 -4.88 8.91 10.98
N ASP A 6 -4.49 9.98 10.31
CA ASP A 6 -5.13 11.31 10.40
C ASP A 6 -6.54 11.31 9.80
N LYS A 7 -6.75 10.54 8.73
CA LYS A 7 -8.03 10.44 8.02
C LYS A 7 -8.89 9.27 8.49
N TRP A 8 -8.34 8.36 9.29
CA TRP A 8 -8.97 7.11 9.70
C TRP A 8 -9.32 6.22 8.49
N LYS A 9 -8.43 6.18 7.50
CA LYS A 9 -8.63 5.48 6.21
C LYS A 9 -7.54 4.47 5.91
N ILE A 10 -7.93 3.37 5.30
CA ILE A 10 -7.07 2.37 4.69
C ILE A 10 -7.16 2.51 3.18
N LEU A 11 -6.04 2.78 2.53
CA LEU A 11 -5.94 2.83 1.07
C LEU A 11 -5.44 1.49 0.55
N VAL A 12 -6.22 0.84 -0.30
CA VAL A 12 -5.85 -0.39 -0.98
C VAL A 12 -5.39 -0.05 -2.38
N PHE A 13 -4.17 -0.48 -2.69
CA PHE A 13 -3.57 -0.37 -4.01
C PHE A 13 -3.51 -1.76 -4.59
N ASP A 14 -4.21 -1.93 -5.70
CA ASP A 14 -4.35 -3.20 -6.38
C ASP A 14 -3.91 -3.06 -7.85
N SER A 15 -2.71 -3.56 -8.13
CA SER A 15 -2.14 -3.56 -9.48
C SER A 15 -2.72 -4.67 -10.36
N ASN A 16 -3.70 -5.46 -9.88
CA ASN A 16 -4.36 -6.49 -10.68
C ASN A 16 -5.87 -6.53 -10.38
N PHE A 17 -6.56 -5.51 -10.87
CA PHE A 17 -7.95 -5.23 -10.56
C PHE A 17 -8.89 -6.37 -10.97
N GLU A 18 -8.58 -7.07 -12.06
CA GLU A 18 -9.38 -8.18 -12.58
C GLU A 18 -9.27 -9.46 -11.75
N CYS A 19 -8.18 -9.61 -10.99
CA CYS A 19 -7.93 -10.84 -10.24
C CYS A 19 -8.72 -10.91 -8.93
N VAL A 20 -9.06 -9.76 -8.34
CA VAL A 20 -9.76 -9.68 -7.05
C VAL A 20 -11.03 -8.85 -7.20
N SER A 21 -12.19 -9.49 -7.02
CA SER A 21 -13.49 -8.78 -6.94
C SER A 21 -13.57 -7.92 -5.69
N ASP A 22 -14.46 -6.92 -5.70
CA ASP A 22 -14.66 -6.05 -4.53
C ASP A 22 -15.15 -6.84 -3.30
N ASP A 23 -16.00 -7.85 -3.47
CA ASP A 23 -16.46 -8.72 -2.38
C ASP A 23 -15.31 -9.50 -1.73
N ASN A 24 -14.42 -10.09 -2.55
CA ASN A 24 -13.25 -10.80 -2.05
C ASN A 24 -12.28 -9.83 -1.38
N LEU A 25 -12.09 -8.64 -1.97
CA LEU A 25 -11.23 -7.63 -1.38
C LEU A 25 -11.76 -7.18 -0.02
N GLN A 26 -13.07 -6.95 0.11
CA GLN A 26 -13.69 -6.60 1.37
C GLN A 26 -13.39 -7.67 2.44
N HIS A 27 -13.53 -8.94 2.09
CA HIS A 27 -13.23 -10.05 2.99
C HIS A 27 -11.75 -10.05 3.44
N TYR A 28 -10.81 -9.70 2.54
CA TYR A 28 -9.39 -9.60 2.89
C TYR A 28 -9.08 -8.39 3.77
N VAL A 29 -9.79 -7.28 3.61
CA VAL A 29 -9.52 -6.02 4.33
C VAL A 29 -10.23 -5.97 5.69
N GLU A 30 -11.37 -6.63 5.84
CA GLU A 30 -12.19 -6.64 7.05
C GLU A 30 -11.41 -6.97 8.34
N PRO A 31 -10.49 -7.96 8.39
CA PRO A 31 -9.70 -8.19 9.61
C PRO A 31 -8.85 -6.97 10.01
N PHE A 32 -8.36 -6.20 9.04
CA PHE A 32 -7.48 -5.07 9.28
C PHE A 32 -8.23 -3.83 9.78
N ILE A 33 -9.47 -3.59 9.34
CA ILE A 33 -10.21 -2.36 9.67
C ILE A 33 -10.41 -2.22 11.19
N MET A 34 -10.66 -3.34 11.88
CA MET A 34 -10.80 -3.37 13.33
C MET A 34 -9.47 -3.56 14.04
N MET A 35 -8.64 -4.49 13.55
CA MET A 35 -7.38 -4.84 14.21
C MET A 35 -6.47 -3.62 14.38
N ILE A 36 -6.36 -2.76 13.38
CA ILE A 36 -5.51 -1.56 13.45
C ILE A 36 -5.98 -0.62 14.57
N SER A 37 -7.29 -0.38 14.68
CA SER A 37 -7.89 0.45 15.73
C SER A 37 -7.55 -0.07 17.13
N TYR A 38 -7.68 -1.38 17.34
CA TYR A 38 -7.31 -2.03 18.60
C TYR A 38 -5.80 -1.96 18.89
N LEU A 39 -4.95 -2.25 17.90
CA LEU A 39 -3.50 -2.17 18.06
C LEU A 39 -3.06 -0.75 18.43
N MET A 40 -3.68 0.27 17.87
CA MET A 40 -3.40 1.67 18.21
C MET A 40 -3.74 1.97 19.66
N HIS A 41 -4.90 1.52 20.15
CA HIS A 41 -5.29 1.68 21.55
C HIS A 41 -4.34 0.98 22.50
N GLN A 42 -4.12 -0.31 22.26
CA GLN A 42 -3.30 -1.14 23.13
C GLN A 42 -1.85 -0.66 23.16
N SER A 43 -1.35 -0.07 22.06
CA SER A 43 0.00 0.48 22.03
C SER A 43 0.24 1.60 23.04
N GLY A 44 -0.81 2.38 23.39
CA GLY A 44 -0.67 3.59 24.20
C GLY A 44 0.22 4.69 23.58
N LYS A 45 0.66 4.53 22.32
CA LYS A 45 1.61 5.44 21.65
C LYS A 45 0.95 6.61 20.94
N PHE A 46 -0.36 6.54 20.71
CA PHE A 46 -1.08 7.50 19.89
C PHE A 46 -2.12 8.28 20.69
N SER A 47 -1.66 9.08 21.67
CA SER A 47 -2.52 9.83 22.60
C SER A 47 -3.55 10.72 21.90
N LYS A 48 -3.19 11.32 20.76
CA LYS A 48 -4.12 12.10 19.92
C LYS A 48 -5.34 11.32 19.43
N TYR A 49 -5.31 9.98 19.46
CA TYR A 49 -6.40 9.12 18.99
C TYR A 49 -7.07 8.33 20.10
N PHE A 50 -6.72 8.53 21.38
CA PHE A 50 -7.31 7.78 22.49
C PHE A 50 -8.84 7.92 22.60
N HIS A 51 -9.39 9.02 22.09
CA HIS A 51 -10.84 9.25 22.04
C HIS A 51 -11.56 8.48 20.92
N LYS A 52 -10.84 7.83 20.00
CA LYS A 52 -11.42 7.17 18.80
C LYS A 52 -11.54 5.65 18.87
N ILE A 53 -11.29 5.04 20.03
CA ILE A 53 -11.20 3.57 20.11
C ILE A 53 -12.47 2.94 20.70
N PRO A 54 -13.00 1.83 20.11
CA PRO A 54 -12.52 1.10 18.94
C PRO A 54 -13.46 1.27 17.73
N GLU A 55 -13.35 2.40 17.02
CA GLU A 55 -14.08 2.58 15.75
C GLU A 55 -13.32 1.91 14.58
N PRO A 56 -14.02 1.23 13.64
CA PRO A 56 -13.41 0.67 12.44
C PRO A 56 -12.81 1.74 11.53
N PHE A 57 -11.74 1.40 10.82
CA PHE A 57 -11.25 2.21 9.70
C PHE A 57 -12.18 2.09 8.49
N GLU A 58 -12.36 3.19 7.75
CA GLU A 58 -12.90 3.12 6.40
C GLU A 58 -11.82 2.60 5.45
N TYR A 59 -12.17 1.77 4.45
CA TYR A 59 -11.23 1.38 3.40
C TYR A 59 -11.67 1.92 2.05
N ILE A 60 -10.69 2.20 1.18
CA ILE A 60 -10.90 2.67 -0.19
C ILE A 60 -9.95 1.90 -1.10
N ARG A 61 -10.50 1.19 -2.10
CA ARG A 61 -9.73 0.68 -3.24
C ARG A 61 -9.46 1.84 -4.19
N ILE A 62 -8.19 2.18 -4.40
CA ILE A 62 -7.83 3.36 -5.21
C ILE A 62 -8.10 3.06 -6.69
N PRO A 63 -8.97 3.84 -7.36
CA PRO A 63 -9.27 3.65 -8.78
C PRO A 63 -8.14 4.22 -9.67
N ALA A 64 -8.12 3.78 -10.93
CA ALA A 64 -7.29 4.37 -12.00
C ALA A 64 -5.77 4.36 -11.75
N ILE A 65 -5.26 3.38 -11.02
CA ILE A 65 -3.83 3.06 -11.00
C ILE A 65 -3.49 2.14 -12.17
N SER A 66 -2.27 2.27 -12.70
CA SER A 66 -1.79 1.40 -13.75
C SER A 66 -1.88 -0.07 -13.33
N GLN A 67 -2.35 -0.89 -14.25
CA GLN A 67 -2.55 -2.32 -14.05
C GLN A 67 -1.34 -3.09 -14.56
N ASN A 68 -0.94 -4.08 -13.78
CA ASN A 68 0.11 -5.02 -14.11
C ASN A 68 -0.49 -6.16 -14.94
N HIS A 69 -0.22 -6.19 -16.23
CA HIS A 69 -0.65 -7.28 -17.10
C HIS A 69 0.41 -8.40 -17.18
N GLN A 70 1.60 -8.18 -16.58
CA GLN A 70 2.70 -9.12 -16.56
C GLN A 70 2.71 -9.95 -15.27
N ILE A 71 3.32 -11.13 -15.31
CA ILE A 71 3.48 -11.98 -14.14
C ILE A 71 4.79 -11.62 -13.43
N GLY A 72 4.76 -11.49 -12.11
CA GLY A 72 5.95 -11.33 -11.27
C GLY A 72 6.32 -9.90 -10.90
N ASP A 73 5.64 -8.89 -11.43
CA ASP A 73 5.96 -7.48 -11.16
C ASP A 73 5.10 -6.82 -10.07
N CYS A 74 4.11 -7.52 -9.51
CA CYS A 74 3.24 -6.98 -8.44
C CYS A 74 4.04 -6.43 -7.25
N GLY A 75 5.17 -7.05 -6.89
CA GLY A 75 6.06 -6.54 -5.84
C GLY A 75 6.69 -5.20 -6.19
N ILE A 76 7.12 -5.00 -7.44
CA ILE A 76 7.71 -3.75 -7.91
C ILE A 76 6.65 -2.64 -7.97
N TYR A 77 5.45 -2.97 -8.44
CA TYR A 77 4.30 -2.07 -8.39
C TYR A 77 4.03 -1.59 -6.96
N VAL A 78 4.03 -2.49 -5.95
CA VAL A 78 3.84 -2.12 -4.54
C VAL A 78 4.96 -1.22 -4.04
N ILE A 79 6.23 -1.52 -4.33
CA ILE A 79 7.37 -0.70 -3.88
C ILE A 79 7.30 0.71 -4.48
N LYS A 80 7.12 0.81 -5.80
CA LYS A 80 7.02 2.10 -6.48
C LYS A 80 5.79 2.89 -6.07
N HIS A 81 4.69 2.21 -5.80
CA HIS A 81 3.52 2.82 -5.21
C HIS A 81 3.86 3.52 -3.89
N ILE A 82 4.49 2.80 -2.95
CA ILE A 82 4.86 3.35 -1.63
C ILE A 82 5.74 4.58 -1.81
N GLU A 83 6.79 4.48 -2.65
CA GLU A 83 7.70 5.57 -2.94
C GLU A 83 6.96 6.80 -3.49
N PHE A 84 6.10 6.61 -4.50
CA PHE A 84 5.39 7.71 -5.14
C PHE A 84 4.37 8.35 -4.21
N HIS A 85 3.61 7.54 -3.46
CA HIS A 85 2.65 8.03 -2.49
C HIS A 85 3.31 8.87 -1.39
N MET A 86 4.47 8.43 -0.87
CA MET A 86 5.22 9.17 0.14
C MET A 86 5.78 10.50 -0.38
N ASN A 87 6.10 10.58 -1.67
CA ASN A 87 6.60 11.79 -2.32
C ASN A 87 5.49 12.66 -2.96
N GLY A 88 4.22 12.29 -2.81
CA GLY A 88 3.09 13.01 -3.43
C GLY A 88 3.08 12.96 -4.96
N LEU A 89 3.71 11.96 -5.56
CA LEU A 89 3.79 11.77 -7.01
C LEU A 89 2.59 11.01 -7.57
N ASN A 90 2.31 11.21 -8.86
CA ASN A 90 1.23 10.51 -9.56
C ASN A 90 1.61 9.05 -9.86
N LEU A 91 0.78 8.12 -9.42
CA LEU A 91 0.94 6.67 -9.56
C LEU A 91 0.87 6.17 -11.01
N SER A 92 0.34 6.97 -11.95
CA SER A 92 0.33 6.63 -13.38
C SER A 92 1.73 6.50 -13.99
N GLY A 93 2.75 7.00 -13.31
CA GLY A 93 4.15 6.89 -13.74
C GLY A 93 4.76 5.49 -13.59
N VAL A 94 4.03 4.51 -13.04
CA VAL A 94 4.45 3.10 -12.94
C VAL A 94 3.57 2.30 -13.88
N ASN A 95 4.12 1.63 -14.88
CA ASN A 95 3.36 0.81 -15.83
C ASN A 95 4.25 -0.27 -16.47
N ASP A 96 3.66 -1.18 -17.23
CA ASP A 96 4.37 -2.33 -17.80
C ASP A 96 5.51 -1.93 -18.76
N ASP A 97 5.47 -0.74 -19.37
CA ASP A 97 6.53 -0.26 -20.27
C ASP A 97 7.81 0.10 -19.50
N ASN A 98 7.69 0.56 -18.25
CA ASN A 98 8.82 1.04 -17.45
C ASN A 98 9.10 0.20 -16.19
N ILE A 99 8.27 -0.78 -15.88
CA ILE A 99 8.42 -1.61 -14.67
C ILE A 99 9.75 -2.37 -14.64
N GLY A 100 10.24 -2.81 -15.80
CA GLY A 100 11.54 -3.47 -15.93
C GLY A 100 12.72 -2.56 -15.55
N LEU A 101 12.63 -1.27 -15.84
CA LEU A 101 13.63 -0.28 -15.43
C LEU A 101 13.62 -0.11 -13.90
N PHE A 102 12.43 -0.04 -13.29
CA PHE A 102 12.31 0.05 -11.85
C PHE A 102 12.83 -1.20 -11.15
N ARG A 103 12.53 -2.39 -11.68
CA ARG A 103 13.04 -3.66 -11.16
C ARG A 103 14.58 -3.68 -11.14
N ASN A 104 15.22 -3.32 -12.25
CA ASN A 104 16.67 -3.26 -12.34
C ASN A 104 17.26 -2.21 -11.40
N LYS A 105 16.66 -1.02 -11.34
CA LYS A 105 17.08 0.05 -10.43
C LYS A 105 17.05 -0.41 -8.97
N ILE A 106 15.94 -1.00 -8.53
CA ILE A 106 15.79 -1.50 -7.15
C ILE A 106 16.79 -2.62 -6.87
N ALA A 107 17.01 -3.54 -7.80
CA ALA A 107 18.00 -4.60 -7.64
C ALA A 107 19.42 -4.04 -7.47
N CYS A 108 19.80 -3.04 -8.28
CA CYS A 108 21.06 -2.34 -8.14
C CYS A 108 21.14 -1.61 -6.80
N GLU A 109 20.12 -0.87 -6.39
CA GLU A 109 20.11 -0.12 -5.12
C GLU A 109 20.23 -1.03 -3.89
N ILE A 110 19.54 -2.17 -3.88
CA ILE A 110 19.66 -3.18 -2.82
C ILE A 110 21.08 -3.75 -2.81
N TYR A 111 21.58 -4.16 -3.99
CA TYR A 111 22.93 -4.69 -4.11
C TYR A 111 23.99 -3.68 -3.67
N TYR A 112 23.90 -2.41 -4.05
CA TYR A 112 24.90 -1.43 -3.62
C TYR A 112 24.84 -1.16 -2.11
N ARG A 113 23.64 -1.05 -1.53
CA ARG A 113 23.49 -0.80 -0.08
C ARG A 113 24.01 -1.94 0.79
N ASP A 114 23.90 -3.18 0.33
CA ASP A 114 24.40 -4.35 1.07
C ASP A 114 25.94 -4.47 1.02
N TRP A 115 26.60 -3.70 0.15
CA TRP A 115 28.05 -3.74 -0.08
C TRP A 115 28.79 -2.43 0.27
N ASP A 116 28.08 -1.41 0.76
CA ASP A 116 28.68 -0.25 1.42
C ASP A 116 29.15 -0.62 2.84
N LEU A 117 30.36 -1.19 2.93
CA LEU A 117 31.18 -1.30 4.16
C LEU A 117 31.85 0.02 4.51
#